data_AF-A0A4Q3B1U9-F1
#
_entry.id   AF-A0A4Q3B1U9-F1
#
_cell.length_a   1.000
_cell.length_b   1.000
_cell.length_c   1.000
_cell.angle_alpha   90.00
_cell.angle_beta   90.00
_cell.angle_gamma   90.00
#
_symmetry.space_group_name_H-M   'P 1'
#
loop_
_entity.id
_entity.type
_entity.pdbx_description
1 polymer ?
#
loop_
_entity_poly.entity_id
_entity_poly.type
_entity_poly.pdbx_seq_one_letter_code
_entity_poly.pdbx_strand_id
1 'polypeptide(L)' 'MGMEDDTRSFFVLIANSIALLLVWMIANILVGLYWNYAFFEGSPGWTNIVYYIISLVLFAFIARHIIRKWKRYL' A
#
# COMPACT_ATOMS: atom_id res chain seq x y z
N MET A 1 19.10 27.27 1.21
CA MET A 1 18.15 26.22 0.79
C MET A 1 16.85 26.94 0.51
N GLY A 2 16.51 27.08 -0.77
CA GLY A 2 15.45 27.99 -1.22
C GLY A 2 14.07 27.37 -1.05
N MET A 3 13.05 28.21 -0.90
CA MET A 3 11.62 27.84 -0.78
C MET A 3 11.14 26.85 -1.87
N GLU A 4 11.84 26.81 -3.01
CA GLU A 4 11.60 25.90 -4.14
C GLU A 4 11.99 24.44 -3.84
N ASP A 5 13.07 24.19 -3.09
CA ASP A 5 13.50 22.83 -2.72
C ASP A 5 12.51 22.16 -1.75
N ASP A 6 12.00 22.91 -0.78
CA ASP A 6 10.99 22.41 0.18
C ASP A 6 9.65 22.12 -0.51
N THR A 7 9.27 22.95 -1.47
CA THR A 7 8.05 22.74 -2.26
C THR A 7 8.18 21.48 -3.11
N ARG A 8 9.32 21.29 -3.77
CA ARG A 8 9.59 20.09 -4.58
C ARG A 8 9.59 18.82 -3.74
N SER A 9 10.22 18.83 -2.57
CA SER A 9 10.27 17.65 -1.69
C SER A 9 8.89 17.23 -1.17
N PHE A 10 8.00 18.20 -0.96
CA PHE A 10 6.60 17.95 -0.60
C PHE A 10 5.82 17.26 -1.72
N PHE A 11 5.92 17.74 -2.97
CA PHE A 11 5.26 17.07 -4.10
C PHE A 11 5.81 15.65 -4.34
N VAL A 12 7.12 15.46 -4.18
CA VAL A 12 7.74 14.13 -4.26
C VAL A 12 7.25 13.21 -3.15
N LEU A 13 7.02 13.71 -1.93
CA LEU A 13 6.41 12.93 -0.86
C LEU A 13 5.01 12.46 -1.24
N ILE A 14 4.17 13.35 -1.78
CA ILE A 14 2.81 13.02 -2.21
C ILE A 14 2.85 11.95 -3.31
N ALA A 15 3.61 12.20 -4.38
CA ALA A 15 3.73 11.29 -5.51
C ALA A 15 4.21 9.90 -5.07
N ASN A 16 5.22 9.83 -4.20
CA ASN A 16 5.71 8.55 -3.67
C ASN A 16 4.69 7.85 -2.76
N SER A 17 3.89 8.59 -2.00
CA SER A 17 2.85 8.01 -1.15
C SER A 17 1.75 7.36 -1.99
N ILE A 18 1.31 8.06 -3.05
CA ILE A 18 0.32 7.56 -4.01
C ILE A 18 0.89 6.36 -4.77
N ALA A 19 2.11 6.46 -5.31
CA ALA A 19 2.75 5.38 -6.06
C ALA A 19 2.88 4.11 -5.22
N LEU A 20 3.28 4.22 -3.94
CA LEU A 20 3.42 3.08 -3.05
C LEU A 20 2.06 2.40 -2.78
N LEU A 21 0.99 3.18 -2.60
CA LEU A 21 -0.36 2.65 -2.45
C LEU A 21 -0.81 1.93 -3.73
N LEU A 22 -0.58 2.51 -4.90
CA LEU A 22 -0.92 1.92 -6.19
C LEU A 22 -0.18 0.60 -6.44
N VAL A 23 1.11 0.53 -6.10
CA VAL A 23 1.89 -0.72 -6.18
C VAL A 23 1.26 -1.81 -5.31
N TRP A 24 0.84 -1.48 -4.09
CA TRP A 24 0.14 -2.43 -3.24
C TRP A 24 -1.22 -2.85 -3.82
N MET A 25 -1.98 -1.93 -4.41
CA MET A 25 -3.24 -2.27 -5.10
C MET A 25 -3.00 -3.22 -6.28
N ILE A 26 -2.00 -2.96 -7.12
CA ILE A 26 -1.65 -3.83 -8.25
C ILE A 26 -1.24 -5.21 -7.75
N ALA A 27 -0.45 -5.30 -6.67
CA ALA A 27 -0.08 -6.57 -6.07
C ALA A 27 -1.32 -7.35 -5.59
N ASN A 28 -2.32 -6.67 -4.99
CA ASN A 28 -3.58 -7.30 -4.60
C ASN A 28 -4.42 -7.74 -5.80
N ILE A 29 -4.38 -7.01 -6.92
CA ILE A 29 -5.05 -7.45 -8.15
C ILE A 29 -4.39 -8.72 -8.70
N LEU A 30 -3.05 -8.74 -8.78
CA LEU A 30 -2.31 -9.90 -9.29
C LEU A 30 -2.46 -11.13 -8.39
N VAL A 31 -2.29 -10.98 -7.09
CA VAL A 31 -2.34 -12.11 -6.17
C VAL A 31 -3.79 -12.47 -5.83
N GLY A 32 -4.62 -11.48 -5.53
CA GLY A 32 -6.00 -11.71 -5.12
C GLY A 32 -6.92 -12.09 -6.27
N LEU A 33 -6.92 -11.31 -7.36
CA LEU A 33 -7.86 -11.54 -8.46
C LEU A 33 -7.30 -12.53 -9.47
N TYR A 34 -6.08 -12.34 -9.97
CA TYR A 34 -5.56 -13.20 -11.04
C TYR A 34 -5.28 -14.65 -10.59
N TRP A 35 -4.81 -14.86 -9.36
CA TRP A 35 -4.69 -16.20 -8.78
C TRP A 35 -5.90 -16.64 -7.94
N ASN A 36 -7.00 -15.88 -7.98
CA ASN A 36 -8.24 -16.15 -7.27
C ASN A 36 -8.14 -16.29 -5.73
N TYR A 37 -7.03 -15.87 -5.10
CA TYR A 37 -6.90 -15.92 -3.64
C TYR A 37 -7.84 -14.96 -2.90
N ALA A 38 -8.44 -13.98 -3.59
CA ALA A 38 -9.46 -13.09 -3.03
C ALA A 38 -10.89 -13.64 -3.18
N PHE A 39 -11.11 -14.70 -3.96
CA PHE A 39 -12.44 -15.27 -4.17
C PHE A 39 -12.67 -16.49 -3.28
N PHE A 40 -13.87 -16.58 -2.71
CA PHE A 40 -14.27 -17.72 -1.90
C PHE A 40 -15.19 -18.63 -2.72
N GLU A 41 -14.69 -19.79 -3.16
CA GLU A 41 -15.51 -20.81 -3.83
C GLU A 41 -16.28 -21.63 -2.78
N GLY A 42 -17.41 -21.09 -2.31
CA GLY A 42 -18.35 -21.75 -1.39
C GLY A 42 -18.01 -21.64 0.11
N SER A 43 -16.74 -21.79 0.48
CA SER A 43 -16.26 -21.56 1.86
C SER A 43 -14.89 -20.89 1.88
N PRO A 44 -14.55 -20.09 2.90
CA PRO A 44 -13.23 -19.48 3.00
C PRO A 44 -12.16 -20.56 3.18
N GLY A 45 -11.36 -20.76 2.12
CA GLY A 45 -10.20 -21.63 2.16
C GLY A 45 -9.09 -21.04 3.01
N TRP A 46 -8.23 -21.90 3.56
CA TRP A 46 -7.04 -21.49 4.32
C TRP A 46 -6.16 -20.51 3.52
N THR A 47 -6.01 -20.72 2.21
CA THR A 47 -5.24 -19.85 1.32
C THR A 47 -5.80 -18.43 1.26
N ASN A 48 -7.13 -18.27 1.23
CA ASN A 48 -7.77 -16.97 1.25
C ASN A 48 -7.50 -16.24 2.57
N ILE A 49 -7.62 -16.95 3.70
CA ILE A 49 -7.37 -16.38 5.03
C ILE A 49 -5.93 -15.86 5.13
N VAL A 50 -4.96 -16.67 4.70
CA VAL A 50 -3.55 -16.28 4.67
C VAL A 50 -3.32 -15.08 3.76
N TYR A 51 -3.94 -15.06 2.57
CA TYR A 51 -3.87 -13.93 1.65
C TYR A 51 -4.36 -12.63 2.28
N TYR A 52 -5.54 -12.64 2.91
CA TYR A 52 -6.09 -11.44 3.56
C TYR A 52 -5.24 -10.97 4.74
N ILE A 53 -4.71 -11.89 5.56
CA ILE A 53 -3.79 -11.55 6.65
C ILE A 53 -2.53 -10.87 6.10
N ILE A 54 -1.89 -11.45 5.08
CA ILE A 54 -0.68 -10.89 4.47
C ILE A 54 -0.97 -9.53 3.84
N SER A 55 -2.08 -9.40 3.11
CA SER A 55 -2.48 -8.14 2.48
C SER A 55 -2.70 -7.03 3.51
N LEU A 56 -3.41 -7.33 4.62
CA LEU A 56 -3.64 -6.38 5.72
C LEU A 56 -2.35 -6.00 6.45
N VAL A 57 -1.46 -6.96 6.70
CA VAL A 57 -0.15 -6.69 7.32
C VAL A 57 0.67 -5.77 6.41
N LEU A 58 0.75 -6.06 5.11
CA LEU A 58 1.44 -5.20 4.14
C LEU A 58 0.83 -3.79 4.10
N PHE A 59 -0.49 -3.70 4.11
CA PHE A 59 -1.18 -2.41 4.15
C PHE A 59 -0.82 -1.61 5.41
N ALA A 60 -0.84 -2.25 6.58
CA ALA A 60 -0.47 -1.62 7.84
C ALA A 60 0.99 -1.12 7.83
N PHE A 61 1.92 -1.90 7.24
CA PHE A 61 3.31 -1.48 7.06
C PHE A 61 3.44 -0.27 6.14
N ILE A 62 2.72 -0.26 5.01
CA ILE A 62 2.72 0.86 4.06
C ILE A 62 2.12 2.10 4.69
N ALA A 63 0.96 1.99 5.34
CA ALA A 63 0.33 3.09 6.07
C ALA A 63 1.28 3.66 7.13
N ARG A 64 1.92 2.80 7.93
CA ARG A 64 2.92 3.22 8.93
C ARG A 64 4.12 3.90 8.27
N HIS A 65 4.61 3.41 7.13
CA HIS A 65 5.72 4.01 6.40
C HIS A 65 5.36 5.41 5.88
N ILE A 66 4.18 5.56 5.29
CA ILE A 66 3.67 6.85 4.79
C ILE A 66 3.51 7.80 5.96
N ILE A 67 2.76 7.43 7.02
CA ILE A 67 2.54 8.28 8.20
C ILE A 67 3.88 8.76 8.80
N ARG A 68 4.87 7.88 8.92
CA ARG A 68 6.21 8.26 9.41
C ARG A 68 6.90 9.29 8.53
N LYS A 69 6.76 9.23 7.21
CA LYS A 69 7.32 10.23 6.30
C LYS A 69 6.57 11.56 6.37
N TRP A 70 5.26 11.52 6.56
CA TRP A 70 4.43 12.71 6.69
C TRP A 70 4.62 13.44 8.03
N LYS A 71 5.06 12.76 9.09
CA LYS A 71 5.44 13.39 10.37
C LYS A 71 6.55 14.44 10.26
N ARG A 72 7.31 14.49 9.16
CA ARG A 72 8.31 15.55 8.93
C ARG A 72 7.67 16.88 8.50
N TYR A 73 6.43 16.83 7.98
CA TYR A 73 5.71 17.95 7.38
C TYR A 73 4.40 18.30 8.13
N LEU A 74 4.00 17.48 9.11
CA LEU A 74 2.91 17.71 10.06
C LEU A 74 3.47 18.33 11.35
#